data_AF-A0AAU5YY82-F1
#
_entry.id   AF-A0AAU5YY82-F1
#
_cell.length_a   1.000
_cell.length_b   1.000
_cell.length_c   1.000
_cell.angle_alpha   90.00
_cell.angle_beta   90.00
_cell.angle_gamma   90.00
#
_symmetry.space_group_name_H-M   'P 1'
#
loop_
_entity.id
_entity.type
_entity.pdbx_description
1 polymer ?
#
loop_
_entity_poly.entity_id
_entity_poly.type
_entity_poly.pdbx_seq_one_letter_code
_entity_poly.pdbx_strand_id
1 'polypeptide(L)'
;MTSPLTQSVVPGVQIDAERIRETCVRVIWEPLPPSDEERTRLVGHLRGHIQLLLPEVVVRLPNLRGKWPKTADYVISRARAALDTDIAQLRSTCRMQSMATWCHSLLILHEQPVADAPSPAER
;
A
#
# COMPACT_ATOMS: atom_id res chain seq x y z
N MET A 1 -32.14 -23.37 10.26
CA MET A 1 -31.03 -22.96 11.15
C MET A 1 -29.76 -22.96 10.32
N THR A 2 -29.41 -21.81 9.74
CA THR A 2 -28.28 -21.64 8.81
C THR A 2 -27.10 -21.06 9.57
N SER A 3 -26.06 -21.87 9.76
CA SER A 3 -24.78 -21.42 10.32
C SER A 3 -24.10 -20.42 9.37
N PRO A 4 -23.54 -19.30 9.88
CA PRO A 4 -22.76 -18.40 9.05
C PRO A 4 -21.41 -19.03 8.73
N LEU A 5 -21.05 -18.99 7.44
CA LEU A 5 -19.71 -19.30 6.95
C LEU A 5 -18.75 -18.28 7.55
N THR A 6 -17.98 -18.72 8.55
CA THR A 6 -16.81 -17.99 9.04
C THR A 6 -15.86 -17.84 7.86
N GLN A 7 -15.82 -16.66 7.24
CA GLN A 7 -14.76 -16.29 6.31
C GLN A 7 -13.45 -16.34 7.10
N SER A 8 -12.73 -17.44 6.94
CA SER A 8 -11.34 -17.56 7.31
C SER A 8 -10.56 -16.61 6.40
N VAL A 9 -10.26 -15.42 6.92
CA VAL A 9 -9.23 -14.56 6.36
C VAL A 9 -7.95 -15.37 6.45
N VAL A 10 -7.41 -15.78 5.30
CA VAL A 10 -6.17 -16.55 5.23
C VAL A 10 -5.06 -15.72 5.88
N PRO A 11 -4.49 -16.14 7.02
CA PRO A 11 -3.34 -15.48 7.58
C PRO A 11 -2.11 -15.88 6.75
N GLY A 12 -1.33 -14.90 6.28
CA GLY A 12 0.04 -15.16 5.84
C GLY A 12 0.35 -15.09 4.34
N VAL A 13 -0.37 -14.30 3.53
CA VAL A 13 0.24 -13.83 2.28
C VAL A 13 1.32 -12.82 2.68
N GLN A 14 2.57 -13.29 2.77
CA GLN A 14 3.71 -12.39 3.01
C GLN A 14 3.75 -11.37 1.87
N ILE A 15 3.68 -10.09 2.22
CA ILE A 15 3.88 -9.01 1.26
C ILE A 15 5.30 -9.11 0.72
N ASP A 16 5.42 -9.29 -0.59
CA ASP A 16 6.69 -9.22 -1.32
C ASP A 16 7.15 -7.75 -1.40
N ALA A 17 7.77 -7.30 -0.31
CA ALA A 17 8.26 -5.93 -0.15
C ALA A 17 9.32 -5.56 -1.18
N GLU A 18 10.15 -6.52 -1.60
CA GLU A 18 11.21 -6.32 -2.58
C GLU A 18 10.62 -6.00 -3.95
N ARG A 19 9.70 -6.83 -4.44
CA ARG A 19 9.02 -6.60 -5.71
C ARG A 19 8.23 -5.29 -5.74
N ILE A 20 7.60 -4.93 -4.63
CA ILE A 20 6.90 -3.64 -4.51
C ILE A 20 7.91 -2.49 -4.62
N ARG A 21 9.05 -2.59 -3.92
CA ARG A 21 10.10 -1.58 -3.94
C ARG A 21 10.67 -1.41 -5.34
N GLU A 22 10.97 -2.49 -6.04
CA GLU A 22 11.44 -2.47 -7.43
C GLU A 22 10.43 -1.78 -8.35
N THR A 23 9.15 -2.13 -8.25
CA THR A 23 8.09 -1.53 -9.06
C THR A 23 7.96 -0.02 -8.81
N CYS A 24 8.07 0.40 -7.54
CA CYS A 24 8.05 1.82 -7.18
C CYS A 24 9.28 2.56 -7.72
N VAL A 25 10.48 1.98 -7.55
CA VAL A 25 11.73 2.58 -8.02
C VAL A 25 11.70 2.79 -9.53
N ARG A 26 11.26 1.77 -10.28
CA ARG A 26 11.11 1.85 -11.73
C ARG A 26 10.22 3.01 -12.16
N VAL A 27 9.11 3.24 -11.48
CA VAL A 27 8.17 4.30 -11.87
C VAL A 27 8.62 5.69 -11.41
N ILE A 28 9.30 5.79 -10.26
CA ILE A 28 9.72 7.09 -9.69
C ILE A 28 11.00 7.59 -10.36
N TRP A 29 11.98 6.71 -10.58
CA TRP A 29 13.36 7.12 -10.89
C TRP A 29 13.79 6.81 -12.32
N GLU A 30 13.11 5.89 -13.02
CA GLU A 30 13.47 5.54 -14.40
C GLU A 30 12.59 6.26 -15.42
N PRO A 31 13.07 6.46 -16.66
CA PRO A 31 12.23 6.91 -17.76
C PRO A 31 11.03 5.97 -17.94
N LEU A 32 9.82 6.55 -17.96
CA LEU A 32 8.62 5.74 -18.16
C LEU A 32 8.61 5.07 -19.53
N PRO A 33 8.06 3.86 -19.63
CA PRO A 33 7.95 3.17 -20.91
C PRO A 33 7.17 4.02 -21.92
N PRO A 34 7.54 4.00 -23.21
CA PRO A 34 6.82 4.73 -24.25
C PRO A 34 5.49 4.08 -24.62
N SER A 35 5.32 2.78 -24.37
CA SER A 35 4.11 2.02 -24.73
C SER A 35 2.98 2.20 -23.71
N ASP A 36 1.78 2.49 -24.21
CA ASP A 36 0.57 2.57 -23.40
C ASP A 36 0.19 1.24 -22.74
N GLU A 37 0.52 0.11 -23.37
CA GLU A 37 0.29 -1.22 -22.80
C GLU A 37 1.18 -1.45 -21.57
N GLU A 38 2.45 -1.08 -21.68
CA GLU A 38 3.41 -1.18 -20.56
C GLU A 38 3.05 -0.23 -19.42
N ARG A 39 2.61 0.99 -19.74
CA ARG A 39 2.07 1.94 -18.75
C ARG A 39 0.84 1.39 -18.05
N THR A 40 -0.07 0.76 -18.79
CA THR A 40 -1.27 0.12 -18.23
C THR A 40 -0.89 -1.02 -17.28
N ARG A 41 0.08 -1.86 -17.67
CA ARG A 41 0.61 -2.92 -16.80
C ARG A 41 1.22 -2.37 -15.51
N LEU A 42 2.06 -1.33 -15.60
CA LEU A 42 2.67 -0.70 -14.42
C LEU A 42 1.63 -0.09 -13.47
N VAL A 43 0.63 0.62 -14.01
CA VAL A 43 -0.50 1.13 -13.20
C VAL A 43 -1.26 -0.02 -12.55
N GLY A 44 -1.50 -1.12 -13.27
CA GLY A 44 -2.12 -2.32 -12.72
C GLY A 44 -1.33 -2.90 -11.54
N HIS A 45 0.00 -3.04 -11.67
CA HIS A 45 0.87 -3.50 -10.58
C HIS A 45 0.81 -2.56 -9.38
N LEU A 46 0.99 -1.25 -9.59
CA LEU A 46 0.90 -0.25 -8.51
C LEU A 46 -0.45 -0.30 -7.79
N ARG A 47 -1.55 -0.46 -8.54
CA ARG A 47 -2.90 -0.60 -7.97
C ARG A 47 -3.00 -1.82 -7.08
N GLY A 48 -2.55 -2.97 -7.57
CA GLY A 48 -2.52 -4.21 -6.80
C GLY A 48 -1.67 -4.10 -5.53
N HIS A 49 -0.49 -3.48 -5.63
CA HIS A 49 0.39 -3.27 -4.47
C HIS A 49 -0.25 -2.36 -3.42
N ILE A 50 -0.89 -1.26 -3.83
CA ILE A 50 -1.62 -0.39 -2.89
C ILE A 50 -2.79 -1.16 -2.25
N GLN A 51 -3.55 -1.94 -3.02
CA GLN A 51 -4.66 -2.75 -2.49
C GLN A 51 -4.21 -3.78 -1.45
N LEU A 52 -2.98 -4.31 -1.57
CA LEU A 52 -2.38 -5.22 -0.60
C LEU A 52 -1.83 -4.48 0.63
N LEU A 53 -1.09 -3.39 0.44
CA LEU A 53 -0.44 -2.67 1.53
C LEU A 53 -1.41 -1.88 2.41
N LEU A 54 -2.44 -1.29 1.82
CA LEU A 54 -3.34 -0.39 2.52
C LEU A 54 -4.04 -1.03 3.74
N PRO A 55 -4.65 -2.22 3.67
CA PRO A 55 -5.24 -2.86 4.85
C PRO A 55 -4.20 -3.17 5.93
N GLU A 56 -3.00 -3.61 5.56
CA GLU A 56 -1.92 -3.92 6.50
C GLU A 56 -1.43 -2.69 7.26
N VAL A 57 -1.28 -1.55 6.57
CA VAL A 57 -0.92 -0.28 7.21
C VAL A 57 -2.05 0.23 8.10
N VAL A 58 -3.31 0.09 7.70
CA VAL A 58 -4.48 0.47 8.52
C VAL A 58 -4.53 -0.32 9.83
N VAL A 59 -4.30 -1.63 9.78
CA VAL A 59 -4.27 -2.48 10.99
C VAL A 59 -3.13 -2.08 11.94
N ARG A 60 -1.99 -1.65 11.39
CA ARG A 60 -0.80 -1.27 12.18
C ARG A 60 -0.85 0.16 12.70
N LEU A 61 -1.70 1.02 12.13
CA LEU A 61 -1.83 2.44 12.45
C LEU A 61 -1.87 2.75 13.97
N PRO A 62 -2.69 2.06 14.79
CA PRO A 62 -2.80 2.39 16.22
C PRO A 62 -1.50 2.15 17.00
N ASN A 63 -0.63 1.28 16.48
CA ASN A 63 0.62 0.88 17.12
C ASN A 63 1.85 1.61 16.55
N LEU A 64 1.68 2.49 15.56
CA LEU A 64 2.77 3.31 15.04
C LEU A 64 3.20 4.35 16.08
N ARG A 65 4.51 4.50 16.29
CA ARG A 65 5.08 5.40 17.30
C ARG A 65 5.34 6.81 16.75
N GLY A 66 5.48 7.80 17.63
CA GLY A 66 5.97 9.13 17.26
C GLY A 66 5.08 9.89 16.28
N LYS A 67 5.68 10.47 15.22
CA LYS A 67 4.97 11.29 14.22
C LYS A 67 4.31 10.46 13.10
N TRP A 68 4.54 9.14 13.08
CA TRP A 68 4.07 8.25 12.03
C TRP A 68 2.54 8.18 11.87
N PRO A 69 1.71 8.24 12.94
CA PRO A 69 0.25 8.16 12.77
C PRO A 69 -0.33 9.25 11.86
N LYS A 70 0.06 10.52 12.05
CA LYS A 70 -0.42 11.64 11.21
C LYS A 70 0.03 11.51 9.75
N THR A 71 1.27 11.07 9.53
CA THR A 71 1.78 10.79 8.18
C THR A 71 1.02 9.63 7.55
N ALA A 72 0.75 8.58 8.32
CA ALA A 72 0.03 7.41 7.86
C ALA A 72 -1.41 7.73 7.47
N ASP A 73 -2.14 8.52 8.27
CA ASP A 73 -3.49 8.98 7.93
C ASP A 73 -3.52 9.71 6.57
N TYR A 74 -2.56 10.62 6.37
CA TYR A 74 -2.44 11.34 5.10
C TYR A 74 -2.14 10.38 3.93
N VAL A 75 -1.16 9.50 4.08
CA VAL A 75 -0.77 8.53 3.04
C VAL A 75 -1.93 7.57 2.72
N ILE A 76 -2.65 7.08 3.73
CA ILE A 76 -3.82 6.22 3.55
C ILE A 76 -4.92 6.97 2.78
N SER A 77 -5.22 8.21 3.16
CA SER A 77 -6.23 9.02 2.46
C SER A 77 -5.88 9.22 0.98
N ARG A 78 -4.62 9.54 0.68
CA ARG A 78 -4.15 9.72 -0.69
C ARG A 78 -4.13 8.42 -1.49
N ALA A 79 -3.74 7.32 -0.87
CA ALA A 79 -3.75 6.01 -1.50
C ALA A 79 -5.18 5.53 -1.83
N ARG A 80 -6.16 5.76 -0.94
CA ARG A 80 -7.58 5.50 -1.23
C ARG A 80 -8.07 6.31 -2.43
N ALA A 81 -7.81 7.61 -2.44
CA ALA A 81 -8.18 8.47 -3.57
C ALA A 81 -7.53 8.01 -4.90
N ALA A 82 -6.30 7.50 -4.86
CA ALA A 82 -5.65 6.93 -6.04
C ALA A 82 -6.33 5.64 -6.51
N LEU A 83 -6.81 4.79 -5.60
CA LEU A 83 -7.61 3.60 -5.95
C LEU A 83 -8.97 3.96 -6.55
N ASP A 84 -9.58 5.06 -6.13
CA ASP A 84 -10.86 5.52 -6.70
C ASP A 84 -10.69 6.17 -8.09
N THR A 85 -9.45 6.43 -8.52
CA THR A 85 -9.16 7.00 -9.84
C THR A 85 -9.17 5.91 -10.92
N ASP A 86 -9.75 6.21 -12.08
CA ASP A 86 -9.78 5.33 -13.25
C ASP A 86 -8.36 5.04 -13.78
N ILE A 87 -8.11 3.79 -14.18
CA ILE A 87 -6.80 3.36 -14.70
C ILE A 87 -6.35 4.21 -15.88
N ALA A 88 -7.26 4.57 -16.80
CA ALA A 88 -6.93 5.37 -17.96
C ALA A 88 -6.37 6.76 -17.57
N GLN A 89 -6.87 7.36 -16.50
CA GLN A 89 -6.39 8.64 -15.97
C GLN A 89 -5.04 8.52 -15.26
N LEU A 90 -4.78 7.37 -14.63
CA LEU A 90 -3.53 7.09 -13.92
C LEU A 90 -2.33 6.83 -14.85
N ARG A 91 -2.55 6.60 -16.15
CA ARG A 91 -1.48 6.36 -17.13
C ARG A 91 -0.63 7.59 -17.46
N SER A 92 -1.09 8.80 -17.11
CA SER A 92 -0.26 10.00 -17.30
C SER A 92 0.95 9.96 -16.36
N THR A 93 2.11 10.43 -16.84
CA THR A 93 3.38 10.38 -16.12
C THR A 93 3.28 10.87 -14.67
N CYS A 94 2.72 12.07 -14.48
CA CYS A 94 2.58 12.68 -13.16
C CYS A 94 1.69 11.85 -12.21
N ARG A 95 0.59 11.27 -12.73
CA ARG A 95 -0.34 10.46 -11.93
C ARG A 95 0.26 9.11 -11.58
N MET A 96 0.96 8.48 -12.52
CA MET A 96 1.66 7.22 -12.28
C MET A 96 2.77 7.39 -11.24
N GLN A 97 3.57 8.45 -11.34
CA GLN A 97 4.58 8.80 -10.34
C GLN A 97 3.95 9.05 -8.97
N SER A 98 2.86 9.83 -8.91
CA SER A 98 2.12 10.05 -7.66
C SER A 98 1.65 8.74 -7.03
N MET A 99 1.13 7.83 -7.85
CA MET A 99 0.67 6.51 -7.40
C MET A 99 1.83 5.65 -6.87
N ALA A 100 2.97 5.65 -7.54
CA ALA A 100 4.18 4.98 -7.05
C ALA A 100 4.70 5.60 -5.76
N THR A 101 4.64 6.92 -5.60
CA THR A 101 4.98 7.61 -4.35
C THR A 101 4.07 7.15 -3.20
N TRP A 102 2.76 7.05 -3.41
CA TRP A 102 1.84 6.56 -2.38
C TRP A 102 2.08 5.09 -2.04
N CYS A 103 2.31 4.24 -3.03
CA CYS A 103 2.67 2.85 -2.84
C CYS A 103 3.97 2.71 -2.01
N HIS A 104 5.02 3.46 -2.38
CA HIS A 104 6.29 3.47 -1.66
C HIS A 104 6.14 3.98 -0.22
N SER A 105 5.33 5.02 -0.01
CA SER A 105 5.05 5.56 1.32
C SER A 105 4.34 4.54 2.21
N LEU A 106 3.37 3.81 1.66
CA LEU A 106 2.70 2.71 2.36
C LEU A 106 3.68 1.59 2.73
N LEU A 107 4.61 1.24 1.82
CA LEU A 107 5.64 0.26 2.10
C LEU A 107 6.54 0.70 3.27
N ILE A 108 6.99 1.97 3.28
CA ILE A 108 7.79 2.50 4.39
C ILE A 108 7.03 2.42 5.72
N LEU A 109 5.74 2.76 5.72
CA LEU A 109 4.88 2.67 6.92
C LEU A 109 4.70 1.22 7.38
N HIS A 110 4.54 0.29 6.44
CA HIS A 110 4.50 -1.14 6.72
C HIS A 110 5.84 -1.65 7.30
N GLU A 111 6.96 -1.06 6.95
CA GLU A 111 8.28 -1.46 7.48
C GLU A 111 8.60 -0.80 8.83
N GLN A 112 7.81 0.18 9.29
CA GLN A 112 8.06 0.81 10.58
C GLN A 112 7.85 -0.16 11.76
N PRO A 113 8.69 -0.05 12.80
CA PRO A 113 8.48 -0.80 14.03
C PRO A 113 7.17 -0.34 14.68
N VAL A 114 6.35 -1.31 15.08
CA VAL A 114 5.16 -1.08 15.88
C VAL A 114 5.51 -1.18 17.36
N ALA A 115 4.75 -0.53 18.23
CA ALA A 115 4.89 -0.76 19.66
C ALA A 115 4.55 -2.21 20.00
N ASP A 116 5.41 -2.88 20.77
CA ASP A 116 5.05 -4.15 21.39
C ASP A 116 3.77 -3.97 22.20
N ALA A 117 2.84 -4.92 22.06
CA ALA A 117 1.67 -4.96 22.91
C ALA A 117 2.11 -5.02 24.38
N PRO A 118 1.45 -4.30 25.31
CA PRO A 118 1.77 -4.44 26.73
C PRO A 118 1.61 -5.91 27.13
N SER A 119 2.64 -6.44 27.78
CA SER A 119 2.64 -7.80 28.33
C SER A 119 1.39 -7.98 29.23
N PRO A 120 0.69 -9.12 29.18
CA PRO A 120 -0.47 -9.37 30.05
C PRO A 120 -0.15 -9.41 31.56
N ALA A 121 1.10 -9.17 31.98
CA ALA A 121 1.53 -9.23 33.37
C ALA A 121 1.29 -7.94 34.19
N GLU A 122 0.64 -6.91 33.64
CA GLU A 122 0.38 -5.63 34.33
C GLU A 122 -1.13 -5.34 34.56
N ARG A 123 -1.94 -6.38 34.81
CA ARG A 123 -3.33 -6.21 35.29
C ARG A 123 -3.59 -6.98 36.57
#